data_AF-A0A7T5BI23-F1
#
_entry.id   AF-A0A7T5BI23-F1
#
_cell.length_a   1.000
_cell.length_b   1.000
_cell.length_c   1.000
_cell.angle_alpha   90.00
_cell.angle_beta   90.00
_cell.angle_gamma   90.00
#
_symmetry.space_group_name_H-M   'P 1'
#
loop_
_entity.id
_entity.type
_entity.pdbx_description
1 polymer ?
#
loop_
_entity_poly.entity_id
_entity_poly.type
_entity_poly.pdbx_seq_one_letter_code
_entity_poly.pdbx_strand_id
1 'polypeptide(L)' 'MKLSVSERIQLVEDIWDSIAAEAPDTVELSQAQKAELHRRVAAHRADPSTAIPWEQVRSKLFPNKP' A
#
# COMPACT_ATOMS: atom_id res chain seq x y z
N MET A 1 27.79 13.90 -10.87
CA MET A 1 27.44 12.48 -10.64
C MET A 1 25.93 12.35 -10.53
N LYS A 2 25.32 11.34 -11.16
CA LYS A 2 23.90 11.00 -10.95
C LYS A 2 23.82 9.80 -10.02
N LEU A 3 22.87 9.80 -9.09
CA LEU A 3 22.59 8.66 -8.22
C LEU A 3 22.24 7.43 -9.07
N SER A 4 22.80 6.28 -8.70
CA SER A 4 22.41 4.97 -9.19
C SER A 4 20.92 4.69 -8.90
N VAL A 5 20.36 3.66 -9.53
CA VAL A 5 18.96 3.27 -9.28
C VAL A 5 18.72 2.95 -7.81
N SER A 6 19.62 2.18 -7.19
CA SER A 6 19.50 1.77 -5.79
C SER A 6 19.57 2.97 -4.84
N GLU A 7 20.49 3.91 -5.07
CA GLU A 7 20.59 5.12 -4.24
C GLU A 7 19.34 6.00 -4.36
N ARG A 8 18.71 6.06 -5.53
CA ARG A 8 17.43 6.78 -5.69
C ARG A 8 16.28 6.07 -4.98
N ILE A 9 16.26 4.73 -4.98
CA ILE A 9 15.24 3.96 -4.24
C ILE A 9 15.41 4.19 -2.75
N GLN A 10 16.64 4.08 -2.23
CA GLN A 10 16.91 4.34 -0.82
C GLN A 10 16.51 5.76 -0.42
N LEU A 11 16.86 6.76 -1.23
CA LEU A 11 16.47 8.14 -0.94
C LEU A 11 14.94 8.32 -0.93
N VAL A 12 14.20 7.61 -1.79
CA VAL A 12 12.73 7.65 -1.78
C VAL A 12 12.17 7.03 -0.50
N GLU A 13 12.73 5.90 -0.04
CA GLU A 13 12.35 5.27 1.23
C GLU A 13 12.64 6.18 2.42
N ASP A 14 13.85 6.75 2.51
CA ASP A 14 14.26 7.64 3.60
C ASP A 14 13.35 8.88 3.70
N ILE A 15 12.96 9.45 2.55
CA ILE A 15 12.02 10.57 2.50
C ILE A 15 10.63 10.13 2.98
N TRP A 16 10.18 8.93 2.58
CA TRP A 16 8.88 8.42 2.98
C TRP A 16 8.79 8.19 4.49
N ASP A 17 9.86 7.66 5.09
CA ASP A 17 9.96 7.44 6.54
C ASP A 17 9.96 8.76 7.32
N SER A 18 10.68 9.78 6.84
CA SER A 18 10.66 11.14 7.45
C SER A 18 9.24 11.74 7.42
N ILE A 19 8.54 11.66 6.28
CA ILE A 19 7.16 12.16 6.17
C ILE A 19 6.24 11.40 7.14
N ALA A 20 6.36 10.08 7.23
CA ALA A 20 5.55 9.27 8.13
C ALA A 20 5.78 9.61 9.61
N ALA A 21 7.03 9.92 9.99
CA ALA A 21 7.39 10.32 11.35
C ALA A 21 6.89 11.74 11.71
N GLU A 22 6.81 12.64 10.73
CA GLU A 22 6.36 14.02 10.91
C GLU A 22 4.83 14.18 10.77
N ALA A 23 4.14 13.18 10.21
CA ALA A 23 2.70 13.23 9.99
C ALA A 23 1.92 13.31 11.33
N PRO A 24 1.10 14.35 11.54
CA PRO A 24 0.39 14.58 12.81
C PRO A 24 -0.72 13.55 13.08
N ASP A 25 -1.24 12.90 12.04
CA ASP A 25 -2.38 11.99 12.10
C ASP A 25 -1.94 10.56 11.78
N THR A 26 -1.47 9.83 12.79
CA THR A 26 -1.36 8.37 12.66
C THR A 26 -2.75 7.76 12.79
N VAL A 27 -3.28 7.23 11.68
CA VAL A 27 -4.55 6.51 11.69
C VAL A 27 -4.33 5.14 12.34
N GLU A 28 -4.58 5.04 13.64
CA GLU A 28 -4.54 3.77 14.34
C GLU A 28 -5.71 2.87 13.93
N LEU A 29 -5.40 1.65 13.48
CA LEU A 29 -6.41 0.64 13.26
C LEU A 29 -6.93 0.09 14.59
N SER A 30 -8.26 0.03 14.72
CA SER A 30 -8.89 -0.67 15.83
C SER A 30 -8.56 -2.17 15.79
N GLN A 31 -8.70 -2.84 16.94
CA GLN A 31 -8.47 -4.30 17.02
C GLN A 31 -9.39 -5.07 16.06
N ALA A 32 -10.63 -4.62 15.90
CA ALA A 32 -11.57 -5.22 14.94
C ALA A 32 -11.10 -5.05 13.49
N GLN A 33 -10.55 -3.88 13.13
CA GLN A 33 -10.00 -3.65 11.79
C GLN A 33 -8.76 -4.53 11.54
N LYS A 34 -7.84 -4.63 12.51
CA LYS A 34 -6.67 -5.52 12.43
C LYS A 34 -7.09 -6.98 12.25
N ALA A 35 -8.05 -7.44 13.05
CA ALA A 35 -8.58 -8.80 12.94
C ALA A 35 -9.20 -9.08 11.55
N GLU A 36 -9.96 -8.13 11.00
CA GLU A 36 -10.54 -8.27 9.67
C GLU A 36 -9.48 -8.32 8.56
N LEU A 37 -8.42 -7.51 8.66
CA LEU A 37 -7.30 -7.57 7.72
C LEU A 37 -6.62 -8.95 7.77
N HIS A 38 -6.31 -9.47 8.95
CA HIS A 38 -5.72 -10.81 9.10
C HIS A 38 -6.62 -11.90 8.51
N ARG A 39 -7.94 -11.84 8.77
CA ARG A 39 -8.91 -12.79 8.23
C ARG A 39 -8.93 -12.75 6.69
N ARG A 40 -8.95 -11.56 6.08
CA ARG A 40 -8.95 -11.40 4.62
C ARG A 40 -7.66 -11.89 3.97
N VAL A 41 -6.52 -11.60 4.58
CA VAL A 41 -5.21 -12.08 4.09
C VAL A 41 -5.15 -13.61 4.15
N ALA A 42 -5.59 -14.23 5.25
CA ALA A 42 -5.63 -15.68 5.36
C ALA A 42 -6.57 -16.32 4.33
N ALA A 43 -7.77 -15.76 4.14
CA ALA A 43 -8.72 -16.24 3.13
C ALA A 43 -8.16 -16.13 1.71
N HIS A 44 -7.52 -15.00 1.37
CA HIS A 44 -6.90 -14.82 0.05
C HIS A 44 -5.72 -15.76 -0.19
N ARG A 45 -4.91 -16.07 0.85
CA ARG A 45 -3.84 -17.06 0.73
C ARG A 45 -4.37 -18.47 0.49
N ALA A 46 -5.52 -18.81 1.09
CA ALA A 46 -6.18 -20.10 0.89
C ALA A 46 -6.85 -20.19 -0.49
N ASP A 47 -7.43 -19.09 -0.97
CA ASP A 47 -8.04 -18.99 -2.30
C ASP A 47 -7.66 -17.66 -2.98
N PRO A 48 -6.57 -17.64 -3.77
CA PRO A 48 -6.11 -16.45 -4.46
C PRO A 48 -7.12 -15.91 -5.50
N SER A 49 -8.04 -16.75 -5.97
CA SER A 49 -9.04 -16.35 -6.98
C SER A 49 -10.04 -15.32 -6.46
N THR A 50 -10.11 -15.16 -5.14
CA THR A 50 -10.93 -14.13 -4.47
C THR A 50 -10.42 -12.70 -4.65
N ALA A 51 -9.18 -12.50 -5.11
CA ALA A 51 -8.66 -11.16 -5.37
C ALA A 51 -9.32 -10.52 -6.59
N ILE A 52 -9.49 -9.20 -6.51
CA ILE A 52 -9.90 -8.38 -7.62
C ILE A 52 -8.64 -8.01 -8.42
N PRO A 53 -8.58 -8.28 -9.73
CA PRO A 53 -7.45 -7.87 -10.56
C PRO A 53 -7.19 -6.37 -10.47
N TRP A 54 -5.91 -5.99 -10.46
CA TRP A 54 -5.51 -4.59 -10.31
C TRP A 54 -6.09 -3.71 -11.42
N GLU A 55 -6.19 -4.23 -12.63
CA GLU A 55 -6.76 -3.54 -13.80
C GLU A 55 -8.21 -3.13 -13.53
N GLN A 56 -8.98 -4.01 -12.87
CA GLN A 56 -10.36 -3.74 -12.51
C GLN A 56 -10.46 -2.71 -11.38
N VAL A 57 -9.60 -2.80 -10.35
CA VAL A 57 -9.55 -1.80 -9.26
C VAL A 57 -9.16 -0.43 -9.82
N ARG A 58 -8.11 -0.38 -10.65
CA ARG A 58 -7.59 0.83 -11.28
C ARG A 58 -8.64 1.49 -12.17
N SER A 59 -9.37 0.72 -12.98
CA SER A 59 -10.46 1.24 -13.82
C SER A 59 -11.56 1.92 -13.00
N LYS A 60 -11.93 1.35 -11.84
CA LYS A 60 -12.93 1.93 -10.95
C LYS A 60 -12.44 3.21 -10.26
N LEU A 61 -11.18 3.24 -9.81
CA LEU A 61 -10.61 4.40 -9.11
C LEU A 61 -10.26 5.56 -10.04
N PHE A 62 -9.92 5.26 -11.30
CA PHE A 62 -9.44 6.25 -12.27
C PHE A 62 -10.19 6.15 -13.60
N PRO A 63 -11.51 6.38 -13.63
CA PRO A 63 -12.35 6.15 -14.82
C PRO A 63 -12.04 7.09 -16.00
N ASN A 64 -11.41 8.25 -15.74
CA ASN A 64 -11.17 9.30 -16.73
C ASN A 64 -9.68 9.59 -16.95
N LYS A 65 -8.79 8.61 -16.74
CA LYS A 65 -7.39 8.79 -17.10
C LYS A 65 -7.27 8.77 -18.64
N PRO A 66 -6.61 9.75 -19.29
CA PRO A 66 -6.27 9.62 -20.70
C PRO A 66 -5.35 8.41 -20.93
#